data_AF-A0AAI9MQ58-F1
#
_entry.id   AF-A0AAI9MQ58-F1
#
_cell.length_a   1.000
_cell.length_b   1.000
_cell.length_c   1.000
_cell.angle_alpha   90.00
_cell.angle_beta   90.00
_cell.angle_gamma   90.00
#
_symmetry.space_group_name_H-M   'P 1'
#
loop_
_entity.id
_entity.type
_entity.pdbx_description
1 polymer ?
#
loop_
_entity_poly.entity_id
_entity_poly.type
_entity_poly.pdbx_seq_one_letter_code
_entity_poly.pdbx_strand_id
1 'polypeptide(L)'
;MSYVIKYSGSKTDEGKEKALDQFDTLIRQYPDDIALRELYSDLLIVDNRYEKAITQLKIVYQNTGVPSLKLMECMLTERIKLPHNMCYRDVISVFEQSNVRDFNYLLALYLGESPDFERHKARGLETHTLSEEQKKVIALQPRMLVNAYYP
;
A
#
# COMPACT_ATOMS: atom_id res chain seq x y z
N MET A 1 -14.26 4.25 14.19
CA MET A 1 -13.34 4.09 15.36
C MET A 1 -13.61 2.86 16.22
N SER A 2 -14.85 2.46 16.55
CA SER A 2 -15.11 1.31 17.45
C SER A 2 -14.55 -0.04 16.96
N TYR A 3 -14.58 -0.31 15.65
CA TYR A 3 -14.16 -1.62 15.09
C TYR A 3 -12.65 -1.81 15.05
N VAL A 4 -11.88 -0.76 14.71
CA VAL A 4 -10.42 -0.78 14.83
C VAL A 4 -10.02 -1.01 16.29
N ILE A 5 -10.69 -0.35 17.23
CA ILE A 5 -10.45 -0.54 18.67
C ILE A 5 -10.78 -1.99 19.10
N LYS A 6 -11.86 -2.59 18.59
CA LYS A 6 -12.18 -4.01 18.85
C LYS A 6 -11.14 -4.97 18.25
N TYR A 7 -10.68 -4.69 17.03
CA TYR A 7 -9.65 -5.48 16.35
C TYR A 7 -8.31 -5.40 17.08
N SER A 8 -7.81 -4.18 17.32
CA SER A 8 -6.56 -3.91 18.04
C SER A 8 -6.60 -4.36 19.50
N GLY A 9 -7.80 -4.42 20.10
CA GLY A 9 -8.02 -4.91 21.47
C GLY A 9 -8.13 -6.43 21.57
N SER A 10 -8.31 -7.15 20.46
CA SER A 10 -8.41 -8.62 20.49
C SER A 10 -7.03 -9.26 20.61
N LYS A 11 -6.83 -9.99 21.71
CA LYS A 11 -5.61 -10.78 21.95
C LYS A 11 -5.68 -12.20 21.38
N THR A 12 -6.84 -12.63 20.90
CA THR A 12 -7.06 -13.97 20.36
C THR A 12 -7.37 -13.91 18.87
N ASP A 13 -6.97 -14.96 18.15
CA ASP A 13 -7.27 -15.10 16.72
C ASP A 13 -8.78 -15.13 16.48
N GLU A 14 -9.56 -15.78 17.36
CA GLU A 14 -11.03 -15.80 17.25
C GLU A 14 -11.65 -14.39 17.31
N GLY A 15 -11.16 -13.53 18.21
CA GLY A 15 -11.70 -12.17 18.32
C GLY A 15 -11.30 -11.28 17.14
N LYS A 16 -10.12 -11.52 16.53
CA LYS A 16 -9.72 -10.85 15.29
C LYS A 16 -10.58 -11.29 14.12
N GLU A 17 -10.81 -12.59 13.96
CA GLU A 17 -11.71 -13.14 12.93
C GLU A 17 -13.12 -12.57 13.06
N LYS A 18 -13.70 -12.55 14.27
CA LYS A 18 -15.00 -11.92 14.51
C LYS A 18 -15.06 -10.45 14.11
N ALA A 19 -13.97 -9.71 14.32
CA ALA A 19 -13.90 -8.32 13.92
C ALA A 19 -13.83 -8.18 12.39
N LEU A 20 -13.05 -9.02 11.71
CA LEU A 20 -12.97 -9.04 10.23
C LEU A 20 -14.31 -9.45 9.60
N ASP A 21 -15.03 -10.42 10.18
CA ASP A 21 -16.38 -10.82 9.74
C ASP A 21 -17.40 -9.69 9.86
N GLN A 22 -17.25 -8.84 10.89
CA GLN A 22 -18.07 -7.64 11.03
C GLN A 22 -17.81 -6.63 9.90
N PHE A 23 -16.55 -6.44 9.49
CA PHE A 23 -16.23 -5.62 8.33
C PHE A 23 -16.81 -6.21 7.03
N ASP A 24 -16.70 -7.52 6.82
CA ASP A 24 -17.29 -8.21 5.68
C ASP A 24 -18.82 -7.98 5.61
N THR A 25 -19.49 -7.97 6.77
CA THR A 25 -20.92 -7.65 6.87
C THR A 25 -21.21 -6.18 6.55
N LEU A 26 -20.45 -5.25 7.16
CA LEU A 26 -20.66 -3.82 6.98
C LEU A 26 -20.43 -3.38 5.53
N ILE A 27 -19.42 -3.93 4.85
CA ILE A 27 -19.13 -3.59 3.45
C ILE A 27 -20.22 -4.10 2.51
N ARG A 28 -20.93 -5.19 2.85
CA ARG A 28 -22.11 -5.63 2.09
C ARG A 28 -23.32 -4.73 2.32
N GLN A 29 -23.46 -4.16 3.51
CA GLN A 29 -24.54 -3.24 3.85
C GLN A 29 -24.33 -1.83 3.29
N TYR A 30 -23.07 -1.38 3.25
CA TYR A 30 -22.66 -0.05 2.80
C TYR A 30 -21.59 -0.16 1.71
N PRO A 31 -21.93 -0.70 0.52
CA PRO A 31 -20.96 -1.00 -0.52
C PRO A 31 -20.24 0.22 -1.08
N ASP A 32 -20.86 1.41 -0.98
CA ASP A 32 -20.33 2.67 -1.48
C ASP A 32 -19.55 3.47 -0.43
N ASP A 33 -19.45 2.97 0.82
CA ASP A 33 -18.64 3.59 1.86
C ASP A 33 -17.16 3.29 1.63
N ILE A 34 -16.51 4.16 0.87
CA ILE A 34 -15.10 4.03 0.49
C ILE A 34 -14.17 4.12 1.71
N ALA A 35 -14.51 4.96 2.70
CA ALA A 35 -13.70 5.10 3.92
C ALA A 35 -13.75 3.82 4.77
N LEU A 36 -14.91 3.15 4.83
CA LEU A 36 -15.04 1.85 5.48
C LEU A 36 -14.19 0.78 4.78
N ARG A 37 -14.15 0.78 3.44
CA ARG A 37 -13.32 -0.15 2.65
C ARG A 37 -11.84 0.10 2.84
N GLU A 38 -11.41 1.36 2.86
CA GLU A 38 -10.01 1.74 3.10
C GLU A 38 -9.56 1.25 4.49
N LEU A 39 -10.39 1.50 5.51
CA LEU A 39 -10.13 1.01 6.86
C LEU A 39 -10.05 -0.52 6.93
N TYR A 40 -10.92 -1.21 6.17
CA TYR A 40 -10.87 -2.67 6.09
C TYR A 40 -9.61 -3.17 5.39
N SER A 41 -9.18 -2.53 4.30
CA SER A 41 -7.91 -2.89 3.64
C SER A 41 -6.73 -2.74 4.60
N ASP A 42 -6.66 -1.66 5.38
CA ASP A 42 -5.57 -1.45 6.34
C ASP A 42 -5.53 -2.55 7.40
N LEU A 43 -6.70 -2.94 7.94
CA LEU A 43 -6.79 -4.02 8.91
C LEU A 43 -6.39 -5.37 8.33
N LEU A 44 -6.79 -5.65 7.09
CA LEU A 44 -6.40 -6.87 6.38
C LEU A 44 -4.90 -6.92 6.13
N ILE A 45 -4.26 -5.78 5.81
CA ILE A 45 -2.80 -5.69 5.65
C ILE A 45 -2.10 -6.01 6.97
N VAL A 46 -2.56 -5.40 8.07
CA VAL A 46 -1.98 -5.64 9.40
C VAL A 46 -2.17 -7.09 9.86
N ASP A 47 -3.22 -7.79 9.40
CA ASP A 47 -3.43 -9.23 9.66
C ASP A 47 -2.76 -10.17 8.64
N ASN A 48 -1.98 -9.63 7.71
CA ASN A 48 -1.36 -10.39 6.61
C ASN A 48 -2.36 -11.12 5.68
N ARG A 49 -3.63 -10.66 5.65
CA ARG A 49 -4.69 -11.16 4.75
C ARG A 49 -4.58 -10.47 3.38
N TYR A 50 -3.39 -10.56 2.78
CA TYR A 50 -3.00 -9.73 1.63
C TYR A 50 -3.90 -9.91 0.40
N GLU A 51 -4.40 -11.12 0.10
CA GLU A 51 -5.32 -11.34 -1.03
C GLU A 51 -6.63 -10.55 -0.89
N LYS A 52 -7.23 -10.57 0.31
CA LYS A 52 -8.43 -9.77 0.61
C LYS A 52 -8.10 -8.28 0.57
N ALA A 53 -6.95 -7.87 1.13
CA ALA A 53 -6.52 -6.47 1.12
C ALA A 53 -6.38 -5.92 -0.31
N ILE A 54 -5.72 -6.67 -1.21
CA ILE A 54 -5.57 -6.31 -2.63
C ILE A 54 -6.94 -6.10 -3.29
N THR A 55 -7.92 -6.95 -2.98
CA THR A 55 -9.28 -6.82 -3.52
C THR A 55 -9.94 -5.51 -3.09
N GLN A 56 -9.82 -5.15 -1.80
CA GLN A 56 -10.38 -3.90 -1.29
C GLN A 56 -9.64 -2.68 -1.83
N LEU A 57 -8.31 -2.70 -1.86
CA LEU A 57 -7.49 -1.61 -2.41
C LEU A 57 -7.84 -1.29 -3.86
N LYS A 58 -8.07 -2.31 -4.70
CA LYS A 58 -8.52 -2.11 -6.09
C LYS A 58 -9.82 -1.32 -6.17
N ILE A 59 -10.79 -1.67 -5.33
CA ILE A 59 -12.09 -0.99 -5.28
C ILE A 59 -11.92 0.45 -4.79
N VAL A 60 -11.15 0.67 -3.71
CA VAL A 60 -10.91 2.01 -3.18
C VAL A 60 -10.19 2.87 -4.22
N TYR A 61 -9.13 2.35 -4.85
CA TYR A 61 -8.40 3.06 -5.91
C TYR A 61 -9.28 3.44 -7.10
N GLN A 62 -10.15 2.53 -7.57
CA GLN A 62 -11.08 2.83 -8.67
C GLN A 62 -12.03 4.00 -8.35
N ASN A 63 -12.34 4.22 -7.07
CA ASN A 63 -13.23 5.30 -6.64
C ASN A 63 -12.49 6.61 -6.33
N THR A 64 -11.24 6.56 -5.88
CA THR A 64 -10.50 7.74 -5.40
C THR A 64 -9.40 8.21 -6.33
N GLY A 65 -8.84 7.33 -7.16
CA GLY A 65 -7.69 7.61 -8.01
C GLY A 65 -6.38 7.87 -7.27
N VAL A 66 -6.32 7.63 -5.95
CA VAL A 66 -5.15 7.98 -5.13
C VAL A 66 -3.93 7.11 -5.51
N PRO A 67 -2.82 7.69 -5.98
CA PRO A 67 -1.67 6.94 -6.50
C PRO A 67 -1.02 5.98 -5.49
N SER A 68 -0.96 6.35 -4.21
CA SER A 68 -0.36 5.52 -3.17
C SER A 68 -1.13 4.22 -2.93
N LEU A 69 -2.46 4.19 -3.13
CA LEU A 69 -3.24 2.96 -3.06
C LEU A 69 -2.83 1.97 -4.15
N LYS A 70 -2.57 2.48 -5.37
CA LYS A 70 -2.11 1.64 -6.48
C LYS A 70 -0.71 1.09 -6.23
N LEU A 71 0.19 1.89 -5.64
CA LEU A 71 1.50 1.42 -5.21
C LEU A 71 1.39 0.28 -4.19
N MET A 72 0.56 0.45 -3.15
CA MET A 72 0.34 -0.58 -2.13
C MET A 72 -0.24 -1.86 -2.73
N GLU A 73 -1.20 -1.76 -3.65
CA GLU A 73 -1.73 -2.91 -4.39
C GLU A 73 -0.62 -3.70 -5.08
N CYS A 74 0.30 -3.01 -5.78
CA CYS A 74 1.41 -3.66 -6.48
C CYS A 74 2.41 -4.32 -5.53
N MET A 75 2.78 -3.65 -4.44
CA MET A 75 3.70 -4.20 -3.45
C MET A 75 3.12 -5.43 -2.74
N LEU A 76 1.83 -5.42 -2.40
CA LEU A 76 1.18 -6.60 -1.84
C LEU A 76 1.09 -7.75 -2.85
N THR A 77 0.83 -7.44 -4.12
CA THR A 77 0.83 -8.41 -5.23
C THR A 77 2.19 -9.10 -5.36
N GLU A 78 3.28 -8.32 -5.30
CA GLU A 78 4.65 -8.83 -5.25
C GLU A 78 4.89 -9.69 -4.01
N ARG A 79 4.43 -9.25 -2.83
CA ARG A 79 4.61 -9.95 -1.54
C ARG A 79 4.00 -11.36 -1.54
N ILE A 80 2.88 -11.55 -2.22
CA ILE A 80 2.24 -12.86 -2.40
C ILE A 80 2.72 -13.60 -3.67
N LYS A 81 3.81 -13.13 -4.27
CA LYS A 81 4.51 -13.74 -5.42
C LYS A 81 3.66 -13.83 -6.69
N LEU A 82 2.68 -12.95 -6.85
CA LEU A 82 1.95 -12.80 -8.10
C LEU A 82 2.72 -11.91 -9.09
N PRO A 83 2.49 -12.06 -10.41
CA PRO A 83 3.13 -11.21 -11.42
C PRO A 83 2.83 -9.72 -11.22
N HIS A 84 3.86 -8.88 -11.17
CA HIS A 84 3.75 -7.46 -10.81
C HIS A 84 4.59 -6.50 -11.67
N ASN A 85 5.42 -6.97 -12.60
CA ASN A 85 6.36 -6.11 -13.34
C ASN A 85 5.68 -4.96 -14.11
N MET A 86 4.49 -5.18 -14.67
CA MET A 86 3.73 -4.10 -15.33
C MET A 86 3.06 -3.16 -14.33
N CYS A 87 2.77 -3.64 -13.12
CA CYS A 87 2.05 -2.91 -12.09
C CYS A 87 2.79 -1.63 -11.69
N TYR A 88 4.10 -1.70 -11.45
CA TYR A 88 4.87 -0.50 -11.07
C TYR A 88 5.02 0.52 -12.19
N ARG A 89 5.03 0.10 -13.47
CA ARG A 89 5.01 1.04 -14.60
C ARG A 89 3.69 1.82 -14.66
N ASP A 90 2.58 1.13 -14.40
CA ASP A 90 1.28 1.77 -14.30
C ASP A 90 1.23 2.74 -13.10
N VAL A 91 1.78 2.33 -11.95
CA VAL A 91 1.89 3.21 -10.76
C VAL A 91 2.65 4.49 -11.09
N ILE A 92 3.83 4.39 -11.72
CA ILE A 92 4.63 5.55 -12.12
C ILE A 92 3.78 6.51 -12.97
N SER A 93 3.07 5.98 -13.96
CA SER A 93 2.18 6.75 -14.84
C SER A 93 1.07 7.47 -14.06
N VAL A 94 0.48 6.80 -13.06
CA VAL A 94 -0.58 7.36 -12.20
C VAL A 94 -0.05 8.51 -11.33
N PHE A 95 1.14 8.36 -10.73
CA PHE A 95 1.79 9.46 -10.01
C PHE A 95 2.11 10.64 -10.94
N GLU A 96 2.55 10.35 -12.16
CA GLU A 96 2.89 11.35 -13.15
C GLU A 96 1.69 12.19 -13.58
N GLN A 97 0.59 11.52 -13.91
CA GLN A 97 -0.70 12.14 -14.27
C GLN A 97 -1.30 12.95 -13.11
N SER A 98 -1.12 12.48 -11.87
CA SER A 98 -1.62 13.16 -10.66
C SER A 98 -0.71 14.31 -10.20
N ASN A 99 0.43 14.52 -10.86
CA ASN A 99 1.47 15.49 -10.48
C ASN A 99 1.96 15.35 -9.02
N VAL A 100 1.92 14.13 -8.46
CA VAL A 100 2.42 13.82 -7.12
C VAL A 100 3.87 13.35 -7.24
N ARG A 101 4.79 13.96 -6.48
CA ARG A 101 6.24 13.68 -6.49
C ARG A 101 6.80 13.54 -5.07
N ASP A 102 6.10 12.76 -4.26
CA ASP A 102 6.48 12.46 -2.88
C ASP A 102 7.42 11.23 -2.80
N PHE A 103 7.66 10.73 -1.59
CA PHE A 103 8.49 9.54 -1.41
C PHE A 103 7.87 8.28 -2.04
N ASN A 104 6.54 8.18 -2.11
CA ASN A 104 5.88 7.03 -2.76
C ASN A 104 6.16 7.02 -4.27
N TYR A 105 6.24 8.19 -4.91
CA TYR A 105 6.69 8.25 -6.30
C TYR A 105 8.13 7.74 -6.45
N LEU A 106 9.04 8.11 -5.53
CA LEU A 106 10.41 7.60 -5.55
C LEU A 106 10.46 6.08 -5.37
N LEU A 107 9.62 5.52 -4.49
CA LEU A 107 9.48 4.07 -4.32
C LEU A 107 8.95 3.41 -5.59
N ALA A 108 7.96 4.00 -6.26
CA ALA A 108 7.42 3.48 -7.52
C ALA A 108 8.50 3.44 -8.62
N LEU A 109 9.31 4.50 -8.74
CA LEU A 109 10.45 4.52 -9.66
C LEU A 109 11.47 3.41 -9.31
N TYR A 110 11.74 3.22 -8.03
CA TYR A 110 12.71 2.22 -7.57
C TYR A 110 12.26 0.79 -7.84
N LEU A 111 11.03 0.46 -7.43
CA LEU A 111 10.43 -0.87 -7.59
C LEU A 111 10.11 -1.18 -9.06
N GLY A 112 9.82 -0.15 -9.87
CA GLY A 112 9.64 -0.27 -11.31
C GLY A 112 10.94 -0.33 -12.12
N GLU A 113 12.10 -0.32 -11.47
CA GLU A 113 13.42 -0.27 -12.11
C GLU A 113 13.53 0.85 -13.16
N SER A 114 12.92 2.01 -12.85
CA SER A 114 12.88 3.14 -13.77
C SER A 114 14.26 3.81 -13.88
N PRO A 115 14.71 4.17 -15.11
CA PRO A 115 15.96 4.90 -15.29
C PRO A 115 15.97 6.28 -14.60
N ASP A 116 14.78 6.82 -14.31
CA ASP A 116 14.63 8.12 -13.65
C ASP A 116 14.88 8.07 -12.12
N PHE A 117 14.96 6.87 -11.53
CA PHE A 117 15.15 6.72 -10.08
C PHE A 117 16.37 7.47 -9.54
N GLU A 118 17.56 7.27 -10.14
CA GLU A 118 18.80 7.88 -9.63
C GLU A 118 18.76 9.41 -9.71
N ARG A 119 18.13 9.98 -10.75
CA ARG A 119 17.93 11.42 -10.88
C ARG A 119 17.07 11.97 -9.73
N HIS A 120 15.95 11.30 -9.43
CA HIS A 120 15.04 11.73 -8.37
C HIS A 120 15.61 11.54 -6.97
N LYS A 121 16.36 10.45 -6.75
CA LYS A 121 17.11 10.17 -5.52
C LYS A 121 18.17 11.23 -5.27
N ALA A 122 19.01 11.54 -6.26
CA ALA A 122 20.06 12.56 -6.15
C ALA A 122 19.46 13.91 -5.75
N ARG A 123 18.40 14.34 -6.46
CA ARG A 123 17.65 15.56 -6.12
C ARG A 123 17.16 15.55 -4.66
N GLY A 124 16.54 14.46 -4.22
CA GLY A 124 16.01 14.36 -2.85
C GLY A 124 17.09 14.40 -1.75
N LEU A 125 18.29 13.90 -2.05
CA LEU A 125 19.46 14.00 -1.17
C LEU A 125 20.02 15.43 -1.12
N GLU A 126 20.16 16.07 -2.28
CA GLU A 126 20.65 17.46 -2.42
C GLU A 126 19.71 18.46 -1.75
N THR A 127 18.39 18.28 -1.89
CA THR A 127 17.39 19.18 -1.30
C THR A 127 17.06 18.85 0.15
N HIS A 128 17.71 17.86 0.76
CA HIS A 128 17.43 17.40 2.13
C HIS A 128 15.96 17.05 2.39
N THR A 129 15.23 16.58 1.37
CA THR A 129 13.80 16.23 1.49
C THR A 129 13.59 14.78 1.91
N LEU A 130 14.64 13.94 1.87
CA LEU A 130 14.61 12.56 2.34
C LEU A 130 14.98 12.47 3.82
N SER A 131 14.14 11.83 4.63
CA SER A 131 14.45 11.51 6.02
C SER A 131 15.53 10.42 6.11
N GLU A 132 16.15 10.25 7.28
CA GLU A 132 17.15 9.19 7.50
C GLU A 132 16.54 7.79 7.33
N GLU A 133 15.29 7.60 7.74
CA GLU A 133 14.54 6.36 7.53
C GLU A 133 14.31 6.09 6.05
N GLN A 134 13.90 7.10 5.30
CA GLN A 134 13.69 7.00 3.85
C GLN A 134 14.99 6.67 3.10
N LYS A 135 16.11 7.26 3.52
CA LYS A 135 17.45 6.93 2.98
C LYS A 135 17.82 5.46 3.22
N LYS A 136 17.53 4.93 4.42
CA LYS A 136 17.75 3.51 4.74
C LYS A 136 16.89 2.61 3.87
N VAL A 137 15.62 2.97 3.65
CA VAL A 137 14.69 2.21 2.80
C VAL A 137 15.20 2.08 1.36
N ILE A 138 15.60 3.19 0.73
CA ILE A 138 16.07 3.17 -0.67
C ILE A 138 17.49 2.62 -0.84
N ALA A 139 18.19 2.31 0.26
CA ALA A 139 19.46 1.59 0.24
C ALA A 139 19.27 0.06 0.22
N LEU A 140 18.07 -0.45 0.54
CA LEU A 140 17.74 -1.88 0.44
C LEU A 140 17.55 -2.28 -1.02
N GLN A 141 17.88 -3.53 -1.38
CA GLN A 141 17.49 -4.06 -2.69
C GLN A 141 15.95 -4.05 -2.86
N PRO A 142 15.41 -3.84 -4.08
CA PRO A 142 13.95 -3.70 -4.28
C PRO A 142 13.13 -4.84 -3.67
N ARG A 143 13.55 -6.09 -3.87
CA ARG A 143 12.87 -7.27 -3.28
C ARG A 143 12.90 -7.31 -1.75
N MET A 144 13.95 -6.77 -1.14
CA MET A 144 14.06 -6.69 0.33
C MET A 144 13.13 -5.61 0.88
N LEU A 145 12.88 -4.56 0.11
CA LEU A 145 12.01 -3.45 0.50
C LEU A 145 10.57 -3.92 0.69
N VAL A 146 10.00 -4.65 -0.26
CA VAL A 146 8.60 -5.13 -0.15
C VAL A 146 8.42 -6.03 1.08
N ASN A 147 9.36 -6.94 1.33
CA ASN A 147 9.33 -7.80 2.51
C ASN A 147 9.53 -7.04 3.84
N ALA A 148 10.24 -5.90 3.82
CA ALA A 148 10.40 -5.05 4.99
C ALA A 148 9.13 -4.25 5.29
N TYR A 149 8.39 -3.85 4.26
CA TYR A 149 7.09 -3.15 4.42
C TYR A 149 5.97 -4.10 4.84
N TYR A 150 5.98 -5.32 4.31
CA TYR A 150 4.93 -6.32 4.52
C TYR A 150 5.58 -7.64 4.96
N PRO A 151 5.88 -7.83 6.26
CA PRO A 151 6.53 -9.04 6.75
C PRO A 151 5.67 -10.31 6.56
#